data_AF-A0A820YJY2-F1
#
_entry.id   AF-A0A820YJY2-F1
#
_cell.length_a   1.000
_cell.length_b   1.000
_cell.length_c   1.000
_cell.angle_alpha   90.00
_cell.angle_beta   90.00
_cell.angle_gamma   90.00
#
_symmetry.space_group_name_H-M   'P 1'
#
loop_
_entity.id
_entity.type
_entity.pdbx_description
1 polymer ?
#
loop_
_entity_poly.entity_id
_entity_poly.type
_entity_poly.pdbx_seq_one_letter_code
_entity_poly.pdbx_strand_id
1 'polypeptide(L)'
;NTNRCQKLEDELKRVKRQLRKKHGDTRTLQYEPALEYEQLRRKIETQARELSYFTSDQLNKVSEKLSDEDKLKWKNVIERFADQSRVLLASIRNITNVDGYQSWREREHKSLSKLMQERLTFLQNPSKRCTDVKRFICDINKNCGYGCQVHHLAYCFQIAYALGRPMIIYSEGWRYNNGGFKEIFQYPSHNCTESMIHDASSWENYKTANVVKIPFSEFLIPKEEFLPMAIPEDISKRLIRLHGNPFAWFTGQLLKYLFKPQSWLLEFIKKKYDAMKFQTPIVGIHIRRTDKLASEAAFHSLSEYMKYVEDYYIIYQYQNPDLKLIKRVYLASDDPSVFNEARTNYPNYVFYGDQASAKSAQLDSRYGTNSLKAVILDIHFLSLCDYLVCTFSSQICRVAYEVMQQRVVDGAWRVESLDDVYYFGGQNAHNQRAVISHKSIMPNDFSFERGDIIGTEGNHWNGFSKGSDKTNDKSGLYPSYKIEEIVNIAKMYTYPEVKIKDDDI
;
A
#
# COMPACT_ATOMS: atom_id res chain seq x y z
N ASN A 1 0.67 -28.85 -55.95
CA ASN A 1 0.90 -28.45 -54.54
C ASN A 1 0.12 -27.21 -54.10
N THR A 2 0.01 -26.16 -54.91
CA THR A 2 -0.72 -24.93 -54.57
C THR A 2 -2.22 -25.14 -54.30
N ASN A 3 -2.88 -25.97 -55.10
CA ASN A 3 -4.32 -26.29 -54.93
C ASN A 3 -4.66 -27.06 -53.64
N ARG A 4 -3.69 -27.76 -53.04
CA ARG A 4 -3.89 -28.52 -51.80
C ARG A 4 -3.75 -27.63 -50.56
N CYS A 5 -2.84 -26.64 -50.61
CA CYS A 5 -2.73 -25.61 -49.57
C CYS A 5 -3.96 -24.72 -49.50
N GLN A 6 -4.48 -24.25 -50.64
CA GLN A 6 -5.69 -23.41 -50.66
C GLN A 6 -6.91 -24.15 -50.10
N LYS A 7 -7.07 -25.44 -50.43
CA LYS A 7 -8.14 -26.27 -49.90
C LYS A 7 -8.03 -26.46 -48.38
N LEU A 8 -6.81 -26.61 -47.85
CA LEU A 8 -6.53 -26.68 -46.41
C LEU A 8 -6.78 -25.34 -45.70
N GLU A 9 -6.44 -24.21 -46.33
CA GLU A 9 -6.72 -22.88 -45.77
C GLU A 9 -8.22 -22.59 -45.69
N ASP A 10 -8.98 -23.01 -46.70
CA ASP A 10 -10.43 -22.85 -46.73
C ASP A 10 -11.13 -23.79 -45.73
N GLU A 11 -10.63 -25.02 -45.57
CA GLU A 11 -11.07 -25.91 -44.48
C GLU A 11 -10.74 -25.33 -43.10
N LEU A 12 -9.54 -24.77 -42.90
CA LEU A 12 -9.15 -24.14 -41.65
C LEU A 12 -10.05 -22.93 -41.32
N LYS A 13 -10.37 -22.09 -42.32
CA LYS A 13 -11.31 -20.98 -42.17
C LYS A 13 -12.71 -21.48 -41.84
N ARG A 14 -13.17 -22.57 -42.48
CA ARG A 14 -14.47 -23.17 -42.21
C ARG A 14 -14.55 -23.77 -40.81
N VAL A 15 -13.50 -24.47 -40.36
CA VAL A 15 -13.38 -25.00 -38.99
C VAL A 15 -13.34 -23.87 -37.97
N LYS A 16 -12.57 -22.78 -38.20
CA LYS A 16 -12.58 -21.59 -37.34
C LYS A 16 -13.96 -20.94 -37.25
N ARG A 17 -14.70 -20.89 -38.37
CA ARG A 17 -16.05 -20.31 -38.43
C ARG A 17 -17.09 -21.22 -37.75
N GLN A 18 -16.92 -22.54 -37.84
CA GLN A 18 -17.74 -23.52 -37.12
C GLN A 18 -17.41 -23.52 -35.63
N LEU A 19 -16.15 -23.38 -35.22
CA LEU A 19 -15.75 -23.19 -33.83
C LEU A 19 -16.36 -21.91 -33.26
N ARG A 20 -16.36 -20.80 -34.01
CA ARG A 20 -17.05 -19.53 -33.64
C ARG A 20 -18.58 -19.67 -33.55
N LYS A 21 -19.20 -20.50 -34.39
CA LYS A 21 -20.66 -20.76 -34.34
C LYS A 21 -21.05 -21.75 -33.24
N LYS A 22 -20.20 -22.73 -32.93
CA LYS A 22 -20.43 -23.75 -31.90
C LYS A 22 -20.07 -23.22 -30.49
N HIS A 23 -19.09 -22.32 -30.40
CA HIS A 23 -18.84 -21.45 -29.25
C HIS A 23 -19.56 -20.11 -29.44
N GLY A 24 -20.88 -20.17 -29.69
CA GLY A 24 -21.71 -19.01 -30.03
C GLY A 24 -21.24 -17.78 -29.27
N ASP A 25 -20.71 -16.81 -30.02
CA ASP A 25 -20.30 -15.48 -29.56
C ASP A 25 -19.88 -15.46 -28.07
N THR A 26 -18.80 -16.17 -27.72
CA THR A 26 -18.10 -15.88 -26.48
C THR A 26 -17.44 -14.50 -26.60
N ARG A 27 -18.26 -13.44 -26.55
CA ARG A 27 -18.04 -12.45 -25.50
C ARG A 27 -17.74 -13.31 -24.29
N THR A 28 -16.49 -13.29 -23.82
CA THR A 28 -16.20 -13.81 -22.49
C THR A 28 -17.34 -13.27 -21.63
N LEU A 29 -18.23 -14.15 -21.17
CA LEU A 29 -19.10 -13.81 -20.05
C LEU A 29 -18.08 -13.56 -18.96
N GLN A 30 -17.71 -12.28 -18.82
CA GLN A 30 -16.66 -11.82 -17.93
C GLN A 30 -17.31 -11.87 -16.57
N TYR A 31 -17.32 -13.06 -15.97
CA TYR A 31 -17.94 -13.29 -14.69
C TYR A 31 -17.27 -12.36 -13.69
N GLU A 32 -18.07 -11.48 -13.11
CA GLU A 32 -17.70 -10.69 -11.94
C GLU A 32 -17.79 -11.62 -10.71
N PRO A 33 -16.75 -11.69 -9.85
CA PRO A 33 -16.83 -12.49 -8.65
C PRO A 33 -17.85 -11.89 -7.67
N ALA A 34 -18.53 -12.76 -6.92
CA ALA A 34 -19.31 -12.30 -5.76
C ALA A 34 -18.39 -11.60 -4.75
N LEU A 35 -18.92 -10.62 -4.00
CA LEU A 35 -18.14 -9.92 -2.98
C LEU A 35 -17.64 -10.89 -1.91
N GLU A 36 -18.51 -11.81 -1.50
CA GLU A 36 -18.27 -12.84 -0.50
C GLU A 36 -17.15 -13.79 -0.92
N TYR A 37 -17.02 -14.07 -2.23
CA TYR A 37 -15.93 -14.90 -2.76
C TYR A 37 -14.57 -14.23 -2.55
N GLU A 38 -14.42 -12.96 -2.94
CA GLU A 38 -13.15 -12.24 -2.78
C GLU A 38 -12.81 -11.99 -1.30
N GLN A 39 -13.82 -11.72 -0.47
CA GLN A 39 -13.63 -11.60 0.98
C GLN A 39 -13.18 -12.93 1.60
N LEU A 40 -13.83 -14.04 1.26
CA LEU A 40 -13.46 -15.36 1.78
C LEU A 40 -12.05 -15.77 1.33
N ARG A 41 -11.70 -15.55 0.06
CA ARG A 41 -10.36 -15.83 -0.47
C ARG A 41 -9.28 -15.10 0.34
N ARG A 42 -9.45 -13.78 0.57
CA ARG A 42 -8.52 -12.98 1.37
C ARG A 42 -8.50 -13.42 2.84
N LYS A 43 -9.66 -13.76 3.40
CA LYS A 43 -9.79 -14.25 4.77
C LYS A 43 -9.02 -15.55 4.99
N ILE A 44 -9.06 -16.49 4.04
CA ILE A 44 -8.31 -17.75 4.11
C ILE A 44 -6.81 -17.47 4.14
N GLU A 45 -6.31 -16.56 3.31
CA GLU A 45 -4.89 -16.16 3.33
C GLU A 45 -4.49 -15.56 4.68
N THR A 46 -5.26 -14.59 5.18
CA THR A 46 -4.99 -13.96 6.48
C THR A 46 -5.01 -14.98 7.61
N GLN A 47 -6.01 -15.87 7.66
CA GLN A 47 -6.10 -16.88 8.71
C GLN A 47 -4.97 -17.91 8.65
N ALA A 48 -4.57 -18.35 7.46
CA ALA A 48 -3.41 -19.24 7.30
C ALA A 48 -2.12 -18.57 7.79
N ARG A 49 -1.96 -17.27 7.52
CA ARG A 49 -0.81 -16.50 7.99
C ARG A 49 -0.82 -16.31 9.50
N GLU A 50 -1.95 -15.94 10.10
CA GLU A 50 -2.09 -15.81 11.57
C GLU A 50 -1.86 -17.15 12.30
N LEU A 51 -2.32 -18.26 11.73
CA LEU A 51 -2.01 -19.59 12.24
C LEU A 51 -0.50 -19.87 12.18
N SER A 52 0.15 -19.54 11.06
CA SER A 52 1.61 -19.69 10.93
C SER A 52 2.35 -18.83 11.95
N TYR A 53 1.95 -17.58 12.16
CA TYR A 53 2.55 -16.69 13.16
C TYR A 53 2.44 -17.27 14.57
N PHE A 54 1.22 -17.65 14.98
CA PHE A 54 0.98 -18.25 16.28
C PHE A 54 1.85 -19.50 16.48
N THR A 55 1.78 -20.45 15.57
CA THR A 55 2.50 -21.71 15.72
C THR A 55 4.00 -21.50 15.69
N SER A 56 4.53 -20.66 14.80
CA SER A 56 5.96 -20.34 14.79
C SER A 56 6.44 -19.70 16.11
N ASP A 57 5.68 -18.74 16.66
CA ASP A 57 5.99 -18.13 17.96
C ASP A 57 5.99 -19.17 19.09
N GLN A 58 4.97 -20.03 19.16
CA GLN A 58 4.89 -21.07 20.19
C GLN A 58 6.01 -22.11 20.06
N LEU A 59 6.33 -22.55 18.84
CA LEU A 59 7.42 -23.50 18.59
C LEU A 59 8.79 -22.91 18.99
N ASN A 60 9.02 -21.62 18.73
CA ASN A 60 10.24 -20.93 19.14
C ASN A 60 10.35 -20.82 20.66
N LYS A 61 9.26 -20.47 21.36
CA LYS A 61 9.21 -20.44 22.84
C LYS A 61 9.47 -21.81 23.48
N VAL A 62 9.07 -22.89 22.82
CA VAL A 62 9.45 -24.24 23.24
C VAL A 62 10.94 -24.45 23.04
N SER A 63 11.48 -24.06 21.88
CA SER A 63 12.90 -24.20 21.55
C SER A 63 13.82 -23.51 22.57
N GLU A 64 13.42 -22.36 23.10
CA GLU A 64 14.19 -21.61 24.11
C GLU A 64 14.35 -22.37 25.44
N LYS A 65 13.44 -23.29 25.74
CA LYS A 65 13.44 -24.09 26.98
C LYS A 65 14.15 -25.43 26.85
N LEU A 66 14.56 -25.82 25.65
CA LEU A 66 15.19 -27.10 25.37
C LEU A 66 16.69 -27.08 25.67
N SER A 67 17.27 -28.27 25.90
CA SER A 67 18.71 -28.47 25.90
C SER A 67 19.30 -28.18 24.52
N ASP A 68 20.60 -27.87 24.42
CA ASP A 68 21.22 -27.58 23.11
C ASP A 68 21.20 -28.78 22.15
N GLU A 69 21.26 -30.01 22.68
CA GLU A 69 21.09 -31.23 21.87
C GLU A 69 19.66 -31.34 21.31
N ASP A 70 18.65 -31.06 22.13
CA ASP A 70 17.25 -31.15 21.72
C ASP A 70 16.85 -30.00 20.79
N LYS A 71 17.44 -28.81 20.94
CA LYS A 71 17.25 -27.68 20.02
C LYS A 71 17.60 -28.07 18.59
N LEU A 72 18.65 -28.86 18.38
CA LEU A 72 19.04 -29.30 17.04
C LEU A 72 17.98 -30.20 16.39
N LYS A 73 17.40 -31.12 17.17
CA LYS A 73 16.30 -32.00 16.72
C LYS A 73 15.03 -31.18 16.47
N TRP A 74 14.74 -30.23 17.36
CA TRP A 74 13.57 -29.36 17.30
C TRP A 74 13.60 -28.38 16.13
N LYS A 75 14.78 -27.91 15.74
CA LYS A 75 14.97 -27.05 14.56
C LYS A 75 14.35 -27.66 13.30
N ASN A 76 14.51 -28.97 13.08
CA ASN A 76 13.90 -29.67 11.95
C ASN A 76 12.36 -29.62 11.97
N VAL A 77 11.74 -29.63 13.17
CA VAL A 77 10.28 -29.54 13.33
C VAL A 77 9.81 -28.14 12.93
N ILE A 78 10.49 -27.10 13.43
CA ILE A 78 10.20 -25.70 13.09
C ILE A 78 10.35 -25.47 11.58
N GLU A 79 11.44 -25.94 10.99
CA GLU A 79 11.71 -25.79 9.55
C GLU A 79 10.66 -26.50 8.69
N ARG A 80 10.27 -27.74 9.06
CA ARG A 80 9.21 -28.48 8.36
C ARG A 80 7.85 -27.78 8.46
N PHE A 81 7.50 -27.26 9.64
CA PHE A 81 6.26 -26.49 9.79
C PHE A 81 6.28 -25.24 8.92
N ALA A 82 7.38 -24.47 8.95
CA ALA A 82 7.53 -23.26 8.15
C ALA A 82 7.43 -23.57 6.65
N ASP A 83 8.03 -24.67 6.18
CA ASP A 83 7.91 -25.11 4.79
C ASP A 83 6.46 -25.45 4.40
N GLN A 84 5.74 -26.23 5.22
CA GLN A 84 4.33 -26.54 4.98
C GLN A 84 3.45 -25.29 4.95
N SER A 85 3.67 -24.34 5.86
CA SER A 85 2.97 -23.06 5.88
C SER A 85 3.21 -22.25 4.60
N ARG A 86 4.46 -22.22 4.09
CA ARG A 86 4.79 -21.55 2.81
C ARG A 86 4.10 -22.22 1.63
N VAL A 87 4.07 -23.56 1.57
CA VAL A 87 3.36 -24.30 0.50
C VAL A 87 1.86 -24.02 0.52
N LEU A 88 1.25 -23.97 1.72
CA LEU A 88 -0.16 -23.61 1.88
C LEU A 88 -0.43 -22.19 1.38
N LEU A 89 0.38 -21.21 1.79
CA LEU A 89 0.25 -19.81 1.33
C LEU A 89 0.45 -19.68 -0.19
N ALA A 90 1.43 -20.38 -0.77
CA ALA A 90 1.64 -20.42 -2.21
C ALA A 90 0.39 -20.94 -2.95
N SER A 91 -0.23 -22.00 -2.43
CA SER A 91 -1.45 -22.58 -2.99
C SER A 91 -2.64 -21.62 -2.90
N ILE A 92 -2.83 -20.96 -1.75
CA ILE A 92 -3.89 -19.96 -1.56
C ILE A 92 -3.72 -18.79 -2.52
N ARG A 93 -2.50 -18.26 -2.67
CA ARG A 93 -2.20 -17.15 -3.60
C ARG A 93 -2.44 -17.55 -5.05
N ASN A 94 -2.15 -18.80 -5.42
CA ASN A 94 -2.39 -19.34 -6.76
C ASN A 94 -3.87 -19.50 -7.14
N ILE A 95 -4.82 -19.42 -6.19
CA ILE A 95 -6.26 -19.46 -6.49
C ILE A 95 -6.61 -18.38 -7.54
N THR A 96 -6.01 -17.20 -7.42
CA THR A 96 -6.26 -16.07 -8.34
C THR A 96 -5.85 -16.34 -9.78
N ASN A 97 -4.98 -17.32 -10.03
CA ASN A 97 -4.52 -17.71 -11.36
C ASN A 97 -5.48 -18.69 -12.05
N VAL A 98 -6.32 -19.40 -11.29
CA VAL A 98 -7.16 -20.50 -11.80
C VAL A 98 -8.66 -20.24 -11.65
N ASP A 99 -9.05 -19.23 -10.87
CA ASP A 99 -10.46 -18.92 -10.59
C ASP A 99 -11.20 -18.19 -11.72
N GLY A 100 -10.49 -17.78 -12.78
CA GLY A 100 -11.08 -17.14 -13.96
C GLY A 100 -11.45 -15.67 -13.78
N TYR A 101 -11.20 -15.05 -12.62
CA TYR A 101 -11.57 -13.66 -12.35
C TYR A 101 -10.46 -12.64 -12.63
N GLN A 102 -9.25 -13.09 -13.01
CA GLN A 102 -8.09 -12.22 -13.19
C GLN A 102 -8.34 -11.07 -14.18
N SER A 103 -8.94 -11.35 -15.35
CA SER A 103 -9.24 -10.31 -16.33
C SER A 103 -10.28 -9.31 -15.83
N TRP A 104 -11.22 -9.73 -14.98
CA TRP A 104 -12.16 -8.82 -14.32
C TRP A 104 -11.40 -7.90 -13.36
N ARG A 105 -10.54 -8.43 -12.49
CA ARG A 105 -9.79 -7.63 -11.52
C ARG A 105 -8.92 -6.57 -12.21
N GLU A 106 -8.24 -6.95 -13.30
CA GLU A 106 -7.41 -6.00 -14.08
C GLU A 106 -8.22 -4.87 -14.72
N ARG A 107 -9.37 -5.18 -15.33
CA ARG A 107 -10.25 -4.16 -15.91
C ARG A 107 -10.86 -3.28 -14.84
N GLU A 108 -11.30 -3.87 -13.72
CA GLU A 108 -11.92 -3.13 -12.63
C GLU A 108 -10.92 -2.16 -11.97
N HIS A 109 -9.68 -2.60 -11.76
CA HIS A 109 -8.60 -1.73 -11.29
C HIS A 109 -8.35 -0.54 -12.22
N LYS A 110 -8.28 -0.81 -13.54
CA LYS A 110 -8.11 0.24 -14.56
C LYS A 110 -9.30 1.20 -14.57
N SER A 111 -10.52 0.68 -14.53
CA SER A 111 -11.77 1.46 -14.50
C SER A 111 -11.83 2.37 -13.28
N LEU A 112 -11.62 1.82 -12.08
CA LEU A 112 -11.63 2.61 -10.84
C LEU A 112 -10.48 3.63 -10.79
N SER A 113 -9.28 3.26 -11.24
CA SER A 113 -8.16 4.21 -11.30
C SER A 113 -8.47 5.35 -12.29
N LYS A 114 -9.01 5.04 -13.48
CA LYS A 114 -9.43 6.04 -14.47
C LYS A 114 -10.49 6.98 -13.88
N LEU A 115 -11.52 6.44 -13.24
CA LEU A 115 -12.55 7.23 -12.56
C LEU A 115 -11.96 8.21 -11.57
N MET A 116 -11.10 7.71 -10.69
CA MET A 116 -10.48 8.55 -9.67
C MET A 116 -9.60 9.64 -10.29
N GLN A 117 -8.77 9.31 -11.29
CA GLN A 117 -7.92 10.30 -11.93
C GLN A 117 -8.72 11.36 -12.70
N GLU A 118 -9.83 11.00 -13.35
CA GLU A 118 -10.72 11.95 -14.03
C GLU A 118 -11.44 12.86 -13.02
N ARG A 119 -11.94 12.31 -11.91
CA ARG A 119 -12.53 13.11 -10.82
C ARG A 119 -11.54 14.10 -10.23
N LEU A 120 -10.32 13.66 -9.95
CA LEU A 120 -9.26 14.54 -9.43
C LEU A 120 -8.86 15.61 -10.45
N THR A 121 -8.86 15.27 -11.74
CA THR A 121 -8.64 16.23 -12.82
C THR A 121 -9.74 17.28 -12.86
N PHE A 122 -11.01 16.87 -12.81
CA PHE A 122 -12.15 17.79 -12.77
C PHE A 122 -12.11 18.69 -11.54
N LEU A 123 -11.88 18.11 -10.35
CA LEU A 123 -11.74 18.82 -9.08
C LEU A 123 -10.70 19.94 -9.16
N GLN A 124 -9.50 19.62 -9.63
CA GLN A 124 -8.37 20.53 -9.60
C GLN A 124 -8.41 21.58 -10.70
N ASN A 125 -9.20 21.38 -11.76
CA ASN A 125 -9.22 22.27 -12.92
C ASN A 125 -10.64 22.81 -13.16
N PRO A 126 -11.12 23.72 -12.29
CA PRO A 126 -12.46 24.30 -12.42
C PRO A 126 -12.62 25.01 -13.77
N SER A 127 -13.84 24.96 -14.33
CA SER A 127 -14.18 25.65 -15.58
C SER A 127 -14.29 27.18 -15.42
N LYS A 128 -14.59 27.64 -14.21
CA LYS A 128 -14.55 29.06 -13.84
C LYS A 128 -13.13 29.48 -13.49
N ARG A 129 -12.87 30.79 -13.47
CA ARG A 129 -11.60 31.33 -12.96
C ARG A 129 -11.41 30.85 -11.52
N CYS A 130 -10.18 30.50 -11.16
CA CYS A 130 -9.89 29.98 -9.82
C CYS A 130 -10.31 30.93 -8.69
N THR A 131 -10.22 32.24 -8.93
CA THR A 131 -10.66 33.30 -8.00
C THR A 131 -12.14 33.22 -7.66
N ASP A 132 -12.95 32.66 -8.56
CA ASP A 132 -14.41 32.63 -8.50
C ASP A 132 -14.96 31.30 -7.94
N VAL A 133 -14.08 30.37 -7.52
CA VAL A 133 -14.46 29.10 -6.90
C VAL A 133 -13.94 29.00 -5.47
N LYS A 134 -14.68 28.26 -4.64
CA LYS A 134 -14.23 27.92 -3.28
C LYS A 134 -13.06 26.95 -3.36
N ARG A 135 -12.00 27.19 -2.60
CA ARG A 135 -10.74 26.44 -2.67
C ARG A 135 -10.07 26.28 -1.32
N PHE A 136 -9.24 25.26 -1.21
CA PHE A 136 -8.42 24.99 -0.03
C PHE A 136 -6.96 25.33 -0.28
N ILE A 137 -6.27 25.74 0.77
CA ILE A 137 -4.82 25.89 0.78
C ILE A 137 -4.26 24.83 1.73
N CYS A 138 -3.30 24.05 1.24
CA CYS A 138 -2.52 23.11 2.05
C CYS A 138 -1.06 23.55 2.09
N ASP A 139 -0.52 23.71 3.28
CA ASP A 139 0.83 24.18 3.52
C ASP A 139 1.77 22.99 3.73
N ILE A 140 2.67 22.74 2.78
CA ILE A 140 3.56 21.56 2.83
C ILE A 140 4.54 21.60 4.01
N ASN A 141 4.74 22.78 4.63
CA ASN A 141 5.79 23.03 5.62
C ASN A 141 5.51 22.44 7.01
N LYS A 142 4.80 21.31 7.10
CA LYS A 142 4.67 20.56 8.34
C LYS A 142 6.04 20.17 8.89
N ASN A 143 6.22 20.30 10.20
CA ASN A 143 7.50 20.08 10.86
C ASN A 143 7.86 18.60 11.06
N CYS A 144 8.12 17.90 9.96
CA CYS A 144 8.47 16.50 9.93
C CYS A 144 9.25 16.13 8.66
N GLY A 145 9.63 14.86 8.52
CA GLY A 145 10.33 14.34 7.34
C GLY A 145 9.44 14.21 6.09
N TYR A 146 10.06 13.92 4.94
CA TYR A 146 9.41 13.90 3.62
C TYR A 146 8.15 13.01 3.57
N GLY A 147 8.21 11.77 4.04
CA GLY A 147 7.04 10.88 4.05
C GLY A 147 5.85 11.44 4.84
N CYS A 148 6.11 12.12 5.96
CA CYS A 148 5.05 12.79 6.73
C CYS A 148 4.47 14.01 5.99
N GLN A 149 5.29 14.77 5.26
CA GLN A 149 4.80 15.87 4.40
C GLN A 149 3.99 15.35 3.20
N VAL A 150 4.39 14.22 2.61
CA VAL A 150 3.64 13.52 1.55
C VAL A 150 2.25 13.14 2.05
N HIS A 151 2.15 12.53 3.23
CA HIS A 151 0.85 12.22 3.84
C HIS A 151 0.07 13.47 4.24
N HIS A 152 0.72 14.55 4.68
CA HIS A 152 0.01 15.79 4.94
C HIS A 152 -0.70 16.31 3.68
N LEU A 153 -0.02 16.30 2.52
CA LEU A 153 -0.63 16.67 1.25
C LEU A 153 -1.75 15.70 0.85
N ALA A 154 -1.57 14.39 1.03
CA ALA A 154 -2.62 13.40 0.76
C ALA A 154 -3.87 13.63 1.62
N TYR A 155 -3.69 13.92 2.91
CA TYR A 155 -4.76 14.27 3.84
C TYR A 155 -5.52 15.52 3.42
N CYS A 156 -4.81 16.61 3.10
CA CYS A 156 -5.45 17.83 2.60
C CYS A 156 -6.22 17.57 1.31
N PHE A 157 -5.65 16.73 0.44
CA PHE A 157 -6.23 16.45 -0.86
C PHE A 157 -7.47 15.56 -0.77
N GLN A 158 -7.50 14.64 0.20
CA GLN A 158 -8.70 13.89 0.54
C GLN A 158 -9.83 14.81 1.05
N ILE A 159 -9.52 15.78 1.90
CA ILE A 159 -10.50 16.79 2.34
C ILE A 159 -11.04 17.58 1.15
N ALA A 160 -10.14 18.06 0.29
CA ALA A 160 -10.49 18.77 -0.93
C ALA A 160 -11.40 17.94 -1.86
N TYR A 161 -11.06 16.66 -2.03
CA TYR A 161 -11.87 15.71 -2.79
C TYR A 161 -13.25 15.48 -2.17
N ALA A 162 -13.31 15.26 -0.85
CA ALA A 162 -14.55 14.98 -0.15
C ALA A 162 -15.54 16.16 -0.24
N LEU A 163 -15.03 17.39 -0.19
CA LEU A 163 -15.82 18.61 -0.18
C LEU A 163 -15.98 19.27 -1.57
N GLY A 164 -15.41 18.69 -2.63
CA GLY A 164 -15.55 19.19 -4.00
C GLY A 164 -14.92 20.57 -4.22
N ARG A 165 -13.79 20.86 -3.58
CA ARG A 165 -13.08 22.14 -3.72
C ARG A 165 -11.63 21.93 -4.14
N PRO A 166 -11.13 22.60 -5.20
CA PRO A 166 -9.73 22.48 -5.57
C PRO A 166 -8.80 22.86 -4.42
N MET A 167 -7.69 22.13 -4.30
CA MET A 167 -6.61 22.38 -3.37
C MET A 167 -5.44 23.08 -4.07
N ILE A 168 -4.94 24.15 -3.46
CA ILE A 168 -3.69 24.80 -3.82
C ILE A 168 -2.62 24.38 -2.82
N ILE A 169 -1.46 23.96 -3.32
CA ILE A 169 -0.29 23.66 -2.49
C ILE A 169 0.49 24.96 -2.28
N TYR A 170 0.71 25.32 -1.03
CA TYR A 170 1.66 26.35 -0.62
C TYR A 170 2.98 25.68 -0.24
N SER A 171 4.06 26.11 -0.89
CA SER A 171 5.38 25.46 -0.83
C SER A 171 6.57 26.42 -0.70
N GLU A 172 6.32 27.72 -0.57
CA GLU A 172 7.36 28.66 -0.21
C GLU A 172 8.00 28.28 1.14
N GLY A 173 9.35 28.35 1.22
CA GLY A 173 10.10 27.96 2.41
C GLY A 173 10.27 26.45 2.61
N TRP A 174 9.97 25.62 1.60
CA TRP A 174 10.05 24.16 1.73
C TRP A 174 11.48 23.66 2.03
N ARG A 175 11.67 23.12 3.23
CA ARG A 175 12.96 22.63 3.77
C ARG A 175 13.74 21.67 2.87
N TYR A 176 13.06 20.93 2.00
CA TYR A 176 13.68 19.96 1.11
C TYR A 176 14.10 20.56 -0.23
N ASN A 177 13.46 21.65 -0.65
CA ASN A 177 13.76 22.33 -1.91
C ASN A 177 13.27 23.79 -1.86
N ASN A 178 14.21 24.75 -1.76
CA ASN A 178 13.88 26.17 -1.60
C ASN A 178 13.08 26.75 -2.78
N GLY A 179 13.20 26.20 -3.99
CA GLY A 179 12.39 26.60 -5.13
C GLY A 179 10.98 26.01 -5.15
N GLY A 180 10.57 25.34 -4.07
CA GLY A 180 9.21 24.89 -3.82
C GLY A 180 8.85 23.59 -4.54
N PHE A 181 7.57 23.25 -4.49
CA PHE A 181 7.01 21.99 -5.00
C PHE A 181 7.17 21.87 -6.51
N LYS A 182 6.95 22.98 -7.23
CA LYS A 182 6.90 23.03 -8.71
C LYS A 182 8.19 22.65 -9.41
N GLU A 183 9.34 22.81 -8.74
CA GLU A 183 10.63 22.43 -9.33
C GLU A 183 10.80 20.92 -9.39
N ILE A 184 10.12 20.16 -8.52
CA ILE A 184 10.25 18.71 -8.40
C ILE A 184 9.05 18.00 -9.04
N PHE A 185 7.85 18.50 -8.78
CA PHE A 185 6.58 17.93 -9.24
C PHE A 185 5.79 18.98 -10.02
N GLN A 186 4.93 18.51 -10.92
CA GLN A 186 3.96 19.36 -11.61
C GLN A 186 2.89 19.79 -10.61
N TYR A 187 2.41 21.03 -10.70
CA TYR A 187 1.28 21.44 -9.88
C TYR A 187 0.04 20.58 -10.19
N PRO A 188 -0.78 20.23 -9.18
CA PRO A 188 -1.98 19.41 -9.40
C PRO A 188 -3.03 20.07 -10.31
N SER A 189 -2.97 21.39 -10.45
CA SER A 189 -3.85 22.20 -11.31
C SER A 189 -3.02 23.06 -12.26
N HIS A 190 -3.51 23.24 -13.48
CA HIS A 190 -2.92 24.19 -14.45
C HIS A 190 -3.53 25.59 -14.37
N ASN A 191 -4.70 25.75 -13.73
CA ASN A 191 -5.44 27.02 -13.68
C ASN A 191 -5.76 27.53 -12.25
N CYS A 192 -5.44 26.76 -11.21
CA CYS A 192 -5.50 27.12 -9.80
C CYS A 192 -4.13 26.92 -9.13
N THR A 193 -3.30 27.96 -9.10
CA THR A 193 -1.91 27.90 -8.63
C THR A 193 -1.65 28.76 -7.39
N GLU A 194 -0.46 28.61 -6.80
CA GLU A 194 -0.01 29.28 -5.57
C GLU A 194 -0.08 30.82 -5.64
N SER A 195 0.04 31.41 -6.82
CA SER A 195 -0.08 32.87 -7.03
C SER A 195 -1.48 33.43 -6.73
N MET A 196 -2.45 32.57 -6.40
CA MET A 196 -3.85 32.92 -6.14
C MET A 196 -4.21 32.80 -4.66
N ILE A 197 -3.20 32.69 -3.79
CA ILE A 197 -3.32 32.67 -2.34
C ILE A 197 -3.38 34.11 -1.82
N HIS A 198 -4.58 34.57 -1.50
CA HIS A 198 -4.83 35.80 -0.77
C HIS A 198 -5.91 35.53 0.30
N ASP A 199 -5.77 36.12 1.49
CA ASP A 199 -6.79 36.20 2.53
C ASP A 199 -7.48 34.86 2.88
N ALA A 200 -6.68 33.86 3.26
CA ALA A 200 -7.19 32.55 3.66
C ALA A 200 -7.88 32.60 5.04
N SER A 201 -9.13 32.14 5.11
CA SER A 201 -9.85 31.97 6.37
C SER A 201 -9.40 30.72 7.13
N SER A 202 -9.67 30.69 8.44
CA SER A 202 -9.50 29.52 9.29
C SER A 202 -10.45 28.39 8.90
N TRP A 203 -10.10 27.16 9.28
CA TRP A 203 -10.91 25.96 9.04
C TRP A 203 -12.32 26.06 9.62
N GLU A 204 -12.52 26.74 10.76
CA GLU A 204 -13.84 26.90 11.40
C GLU A 204 -14.91 27.46 10.43
N ASN A 205 -14.47 28.25 9.45
CA ASN A 205 -15.34 28.88 8.46
C ASN A 205 -15.40 28.09 7.15
N TYR A 206 -14.96 26.81 7.10
CA TYR A 206 -14.80 26.09 5.85
C TYR A 206 -16.09 25.98 5.03
N LYS A 207 -17.25 25.93 5.68
CA LYS A 207 -18.56 25.83 5.00
C LYS A 207 -18.88 27.09 4.19
N THR A 208 -18.63 28.28 4.74
CA THR A 208 -19.03 29.56 4.15
C THR A 208 -17.91 30.22 3.36
N ALA A 209 -16.68 30.22 3.88
CA ALA A 209 -15.54 30.93 3.29
C ALA A 209 -15.16 30.41 1.90
N ASN A 210 -14.63 31.32 1.08
CA ASN A 210 -14.19 31.03 -0.28
C ASN A 210 -12.79 30.40 -0.30
N VAL A 211 -11.88 30.88 0.54
CA VAL A 211 -10.50 30.38 0.63
C VAL A 211 -10.24 29.96 2.06
N VAL A 212 -9.82 28.71 2.26
CA VAL A 212 -9.66 28.13 3.60
C VAL A 212 -8.30 27.45 3.71
N LYS A 213 -7.54 27.77 4.75
CA LYS A 213 -6.30 27.04 5.07
C LYS A 213 -6.65 25.78 5.84
N ILE A 214 -6.26 24.62 5.31
CA ILE A 214 -6.42 23.33 6.00
C ILE A 214 -5.36 23.25 7.10
N PRO A 215 -5.73 22.98 8.37
CA PRO A 215 -4.78 22.83 9.44
C PRO A 215 -4.12 21.46 9.39
N PHE A 216 -3.00 21.29 10.08
CA PHE A 216 -2.44 19.96 10.30
C PHE A 216 -3.46 19.07 11.01
N SER A 217 -3.41 17.76 10.74
CA SER A 217 -4.37 16.78 11.23
C SER A 217 -4.54 16.78 12.76
N GLU A 218 -3.51 17.17 13.51
CA GLU A 218 -3.55 17.27 14.98
C GLU A 218 -4.50 18.40 15.47
N PHE A 219 -4.75 19.41 14.63
CA PHE A 219 -5.54 20.59 14.99
C PHE A 219 -6.93 20.60 14.34
N LEU A 220 -7.30 19.54 13.62
CA LEU A 220 -8.59 19.44 12.95
C LEU A 220 -9.64 18.84 13.91
N ILE A 221 -10.37 19.71 14.59
CA ILE A 221 -11.40 19.36 15.58
C ILE A 221 -12.70 20.13 15.27
N PRO A 222 -13.89 19.50 15.25
CA PRO A 222 -14.10 18.04 15.33
C PRO A 222 -13.58 17.31 14.09
N LYS A 223 -13.26 16.02 14.24
CA LYS A 223 -12.88 15.17 13.11
C LYS A 223 -14.10 14.85 12.26
N GLU A 224 -13.97 15.03 10.96
CA GLU A 224 -14.99 14.68 9.97
C GLU A 224 -14.90 13.20 9.58
N GLU A 225 -16.02 12.59 9.19
CA GLU A 225 -16.08 11.15 8.85
C GLU A 225 -15.24 10.79 7.62
N PHE A 226 -15.10 11.74 6.67
CA PHE A 226 -14.37 11.55 5.42
C PHE A 226 -12.85 11.63 5.55
N LEU A 227 -12.31 11.81 6.76
CA LEU A 227 -10.87 11.76 6.99
C LEU A 227 -10.34 10.32 6.84
N PRO A 228 -9.02 10.15 6.62
CA PRO A 228 -8.38 8.84 6.66
C PRO A 228 -8.87 8.01 7.86
N MET A 229 -9.12 6.70 7.77
CA MET A 229 -8.95 5.83 6.60
C MET A 229 -10.25 5.65 5.78
N ALA A 230 -11.08 6.69 5.67
CA ALA A 230 -12.33 6.59 4.93
C ALA A 230 -12.14 6.55 3.41
N ILE A 231 -12.94 5.72 2.73
CA ILE A 231 -13.09 5.70 1.27
C ILE A 231 -14.44 6.28 0.83
N PRO A 232 -14.59 6.75 -0.44
CA PRO A 232 -15.85 7.30 -0.92
C PRO A 232 -16.95 6.24 -1.00
N GLU A 233 -18.13 6.55 -0.45
CA GLU A 233 -19.30 5.65 -0.39
C GLU A 233 -19.72 5.10 -1.74
N ASP A 234 -19.74 5.94 -2.77
CA ASP A 234 -20.26 5.60 -4.10
C ASP A 234 -19.43 4.54 -4.85
N ILE A 235 -18.12 4.47 -4.58
CA ILE A 235 -17.23 3.44 -5.17
C ILE A 235 -16.88 2.31 -4.19
N SER A 236 -17.30 2.41 -2.93
CA SER A 236 -16.88 1.50 -1.85
C SER A 236 -17.12 0.03 -2.16
N LYS A 237 -18.32 -0.35 -2.63
CA LYS A 237 -18.68 -1.74 -2.95
C LYS A 237 -17.74 -2.35 -4.01
N ARG A 238 -17.45 -1.57 -5.06
CA ARG A 238 -16.54 -1.96 -6.15
C ARG A 238 -15.12 -2.15 -5.62
N LEU A 239 -14.64 -1.19 -4.85
CA LEU A 239 -13.29 -1.19 -4.32
C LEU A 239 -13.05 -2.26 -3.25
N ILE A 240 -14.00 -2.50 -2.35
CA ILE A 240 -13.91 -3.56 -1.32
C ILE A 240 -13.93 -4.95 -1.95
N ARG A 241 -14.66 -5.13 -3.06
CA ARG A 241 -14.60 -6.37 -3.85
C ARG A 241 -13.22 -6.56 -4.47
N LEU A 242 -12.69 -5.51 -5.09
CA LEU A 242 -11.41 -5.55 -5.81
C LEU A 242 -10.19 -5.73 -4.89
N HIS A 243 -10.10 -4.94 -3.81
CA HIS A 243 -8.84 -4.70 -3.09
C HIS A 243 -8.92 -5.09 -1.61
N GLY A 244 -7.90 -5.78 -1.10
CA GLY A 244 -7.84 -6.22 0.31
C GLY A 244 -7.55 -5.10 1.33
N ASN A 245 -7.05 -3.95 0.86
CA ASN A 245 -6.91 -2.72 1.65
C ASN A 245 -7.41 -1.52 0.83
N PRO A 246 -8.73 -1.25 0.82
CA PRO A 246 -9.33 -0.20 0.00
C PRO A 246 -8.75 1.19 0.24
N PHE A 247 -8.42 1.53 1.49
CA PHE A 247 -7.93 2.86 1.82
C PHE A 247 -6.49 3.08 1.33
N ALA A 248 -5.60 2.09 1.42
CA ALA A 248 -4.26 2.20 0.84
C ALA A 248 -4.31 2.38 -0.68
N TRP A 249 -5.25 1.71 -1.37
CA TRP A 249 -5.49 1.92 -2.80
C TRP A 249 -5.98 3.34 -3.10
N PHE A 250 -6.94 3.85 -2.31
CA PHE A 250 -7.49 5.20 -2.46
C PHE A 250 -6.40 6.27 -2.27
N THR A 251 -5.61 6.16 -1.19
CA THR A 251 -4.44 7.01 -0.94
C THR A 251 -3.44 6.92 -2.09
N GLY A 252 -3.20 5.71 -2.63
CA GLY A 252 -2.38 5.50 -3.82
C GLY A 252 -2.84 6.33 -5.03
N GLN A 253 -4.15 6.46 -5.27
CA GLN A 253 -4.70 7.31 -6.35
C GLN A 253 -4.50 8.81 -6.10
N LEU A 254 -4.63 9.26 -4.84
CA LEU A 254 -4.34 10.65 -4.45
C LEU A 254 -2.87 10.98 -4.70
N LEU A 255 -1.96 10.11 -4.25
CA LEU A 255 -0.51 10.27 -4.45
C LEU A 255 -0.13 10.24 -5.93
N LYS A 256 -0.74 9.35 -6.72
CA LYS A 256 -0.55 9.28 -8.18
C LYS A 256 -0.85 10.62 -8.87
N TYR A 257 -1.88 11.32 -8.40
CA TYR A 257 -2.28 12.60 -8.97
C TYR A 257 -1.39 13.75 -8.47
N LEU A 258 -1.08 13.78 -7.17
CA LEU A 258 -0.31 14.86 -6.54
C LEU A 258 1.16 14.88 -7.00
N PHE A 259 1.80 13.72 -7.03
CA PHE A 259 3.25 13.62 -7.22
C PHE A 259 3.63 13.28 -8.66
N LYS A 260 3.01 13.98 -9.62
CA LYS A 260 3.41 13.89 -11.03
C LYS A 260 4.79 14.55 -11.19
N PRO A 261 5.85 13.79 -11.50
CA PRO A 261 7.21 14.35 -11.59
C PRO A 261 7.36 15.33 -12.74
N GLN A 262 8.26 16.31 -12.58
CA GLN A 262 8.76 17.12 -13.68
C GLN A 262 9.58 16.27 -14.67
N SER A 263 9.70 16.73 -15.92
CA SER A 263 10.39 15.99 -16.99
C SER A 263 11.83 15.59 -16.63
N TRP A 264 12.59 16.50 -15.99
CA TRP A 264 13.96 16.21 -15.56
C TRP A 264 14.02 15.11 -14.49
N LEU A 265 13.03 15.05 -13.59
CA LEU A 265 12.96 14.04 -12.53
C LEU A 265 12.59 12.68 -13.12
N LEU A 266 11.68 12.64 -14.10
CA LEU A 266 11.37 11.45 -14.88
C LEU A 266 12.62 10.90 -15.58
N GLU A 267 13.39 11.76 -16.24
CA GLU A 267 14.62 11.37 -16.91
C GLU A 267 15.66 10.85 -15.92
N PHE A 268 15.80 11.50 -14.76
CA PHE A 268 16.66 11.05 -13.68
C PHE A 268 16.28 9.65 -13.17
N ILE A 269 15.00 9.42 -12.89
CA ILE A 269 14.47 8.12 -12.45
C ILE A 269 14.72 7.06 -13.53
N LYS A 270 14.40 7.37 -14.79
CA LYS A 270 14.62 6.45 -15.93
C LYS A 270 16.09 6.06 -16.06
N LYS A 271 17.01 7.02 -16.00
CA LYS A 271 18.45 6.76 -16.05
C LYS A 271 18.89 5.82 -14.91
N LYS A 272 18.36 6.00 -13.70
CA LYS A 272 18.66 5.12 -12.56
C LYS A 272 18.04 3.73 -12.74
N TYR A 273 16.83 3.64 -13.27
CA TYR A 273 16.16 2.37 -13.57
C TYR A 273 16.95 1.55 -14.58
N ASP A 274 17.36 2.18 -15.69
CA ASP A 274 18.15 1.55 -16.75
C ASP A 274 19.53 1.13 -16.25
N ALA A 275 20.19 1.97 -15.45
CA ALA A 275 21.51 1.67 -14.87
C ALA A 275 21.45 0.49 -13.89
N MET A 276 20.38 0.38 -13.10
CA MET A 276 20.18 -0.75 -12.19
C MET A 276 19.84 -2.05 -12.93
N LYS A 277 19.34 -1.94 -14.18
CA LYS A 277 18.77 -3.06 -14.94
C LYS A 277 17.72 -3.79 -14.10
N PHE A 278 16.78 -3.01 -13.56
CA PHE A 278 15.75 -3.51 -12.65
C PHE A 278 15.03 -4.73 -13.25
N GLN A 279 14.93 -5.81 -12.49
CA GLN A 279 14.34 -7.08 -12.93
C GLN A 279 13.55 -7.69 -11.79
N THR A 280 12.41 -8.29 -12.13
CA THR A 280 11.60 -9.10 -11.22
C THR A 280 11.97 -10.60 -11.36
N PRO A 281 11.72 -11.44 -10.33
CA PRO A 281 11.25 -11.06 -9.00
C PRO A 281 12.31 -10.27 -8.20
N ILE A 282 11.85 -9.28 -7.45
CA ILE A 282 12.67 -8.46 -6.52
C ILE A 282 11.87 -8.05 -5.28
N VAL A 283 12.50 -8.17 -4.12
CA VAL A 283 11.91 -7.77 -2.82
C VAL A 283 12.52 -6.44 -2.38
N GLY A 284 11.68 -5.49 -1.97
CA GLY A 284 12.13 -4.23 -1.40
C GLY A 284 12.27 -4.35 0.11
N ILE A 285 13.42 -3.95 0.64
CA ILE A 285 13.67 -3.82 2.08
C ILE A 285 13.85 -2.34 2.40
N HIS A 286 13.11 -1.84 3.38
CA HIS A 286 13.33 -0.52 3.94
C HIS A 286 13.69 -0.62 5.42
N ILE A 287 14.95 -0.33 5.75
CA ILE A 287 15.50 -0.34 7.11
C ILE A 287 15.66 1.12 7.59
N ARG A 288 15.12 1.42 8.77
CA ARG A 288 15.22 2.75 9.39
C ARG A 288 15.89 2.62 10.76
N ARG A 289 17.14 3.06 10.90
CA ARG A 289 17.97 2.84 12.11
C ARG A 289 18.44 4.10 12.83
N THR A 290 18.39 5.30 12.25
CA THR A 290 19.03 6.48 12.90
C THR A 290 18.16 7.10 14.01
N ASP A 291 17.57 8.27 13.80
CA ASP A 291 16.80 9.05 14.78
C ASP A 291 15.56 8.35 15.34
N LYS A 292 15.03 7.36 14.63
CA LYS A 292 13.80 6.65 15.03
C LYS A 292 13.99 5.69 16.20
N LEU A 293 15.20 5.19 16.44
CA LEU A 293 15.46 4.26 17.57
C LEU A 293 15.34 4.93 18.94
N ALA A 294 15.42 6.26 19.00
CA ALA A 294 15.38 7.01 20.25
C ALA A 294 13.95 7.40 20.69
N SER A 295 12.96 7.40 19.78
CA SER A 295 11.64 7.96 20.09
C SER A 295 10.43 7.30 19.41
N GLU A 296 10.59 6.53 18.33
CA GLU A 296 9.46 6.15 17.46
C GLU A 296 9.44 4.68 16.99
N ALA A 297 10.54 3.92 17.07
CA ALA A 297 10.58 2.52 16.64
C ALA A 297 11.65 1.70 17.38
N ALA A 298 11.48 0.38 17.39
CA ALA A 298 12.48 -0.55 17.92
C ALA A 298 13.60 -0.83 16.89
N PHE A 299 14.76 -1.25 17.40
CA PHE A 299 15.83 -1.76 16.53
C PHE A 299 15.47 -3.14 16.01
N HIS A 300 15.51 -3.30 14.69
CA HIS A 300 15.36 -4.58 14.01
C HIS A 300 16.65 -4.92 13.26
N SER A 301 17.18 -6.11 13.50
CA SER A 301 18.36 -6.63 12.81
C SER A 301 18.04 -6.91 11.34
N LEU A 302 19.05 -6.87 10.46
CA LEU A 302 18.83 -7.22 9.04
C LEU A 302 18.26 -8.64 8.88
N SER A 303 18.61 -9.55 9.78
CA SER A 303 18.13 -10.93 9.75
C SER A 303 16.62 -11.09 9.91
N GLU A 304 15.97 -10.19 10.65
CA GLU A 304 14.50 -10.19 10.79
C GLU A 304 13.82 -9.85 9.47
N TYR A 305 14.35 -8.86 8.72
CA TYR A 305 13.85 -8.54 7.38
C TYR A 305 14.11 -9.68 6.40
N MET A 306 15.33 -10.24 6.42
CA MET A 306 15.74 -11.29 5.49
C MET A 306 14.98 -12.61 5.66
N LYS A 307 14.46 -12.89 6.86
CA LYS A 307 13.53 -14.02 7.09
C LYS A 307 12.33 -13.94 6.13
N TYR A 308 11.65 -12.81 6.08
CA TYR A 308 10.45 -12.64 5.26
C TYR A 308 10.78 -12.50 3.76
N VAL A 309 11.97 -11.99 3.43
CA VAL A 309 12.49 -12.02 2.06
C VAL A 309 12.69 -13.46 1.58
N GLU A 310 13.29 -14.32 2.41
CA GLU A 310 13.47 -15.74 2.10
C GLU A 310 12.11 -16.45 1.97
N ASP A 311 11.17 -16.19 2.88
CA ASP A 311 9.81 -16.73 2.81
C ASP A 311 9.13 -16.37 1.49
N TYR A 312 9.23 -15.11 1.04
CA TYR A 312 8.71 -14.68 -0.26
C TYR A 312 9.32 -15.49 -1.41
N TYR A 313 10.65 -15.66 -1.42
CA TYR A 313 11.32 -16.35 -2.51
C TYR A 313 11.02 -17.84 -2.56
N ILE A 314 10.88 -18.49 -1.40
CA ILE A 314 10.44 -19.89 -1.32
C ILE A 314 9.02 -20.01 -1.87
N ILE A 315 8.09 -19.16 -1.45
CA ILE A 315 6.71 -19.13 -1.96
C ILE A 315 6.70 -18.90 -3.47
N TYR A 316 7.48 -17.93 -3.96
CA TYR A 316 7.59 -17.62 -5.39
C TYR A 316 8.09 -18.83 -6.19
N GLN A 317 9.09 -19.56 -5.69
CA GLN A 317 9.61 -20.76 -6.35
C GLN A 317 8.56 -21.88 -6.39
N TYR A 318 7.76 -22.05 -5.34
CA TYR A 318 6.64 -23.00 -5.35
C TYR A 318 5.57 -22.66 -6.38
N GLN A 319 5.30 -21.36 -6.57
CA GLN A 319 4.36 -20.89 -7.58
C GLN A 319 4.93 -21.00 -9.00
N ASN A 320 6.26 -21.05 -9.15
CA ASN A 320 6.96 -21.02 -10.44
C ASN A 320 8.11 -22.04 -10.48
N PRO A 321 7.81 -23.36 -10.42
CA PRO A 321 8.84 -24.39 -10.23
C PRO A 321 9.87 -24.45 -11.37
N ASP A 322 9.49 -24.10 -12.59
CA ASP A 322 10.33 -24.19 -13.78
C ASP A 322 11.23 -22.95 -13.99
N LEU A 323 11.03 -21.87 -13.22
CA LEU A 323 11.82 -20.65 -13.37
C LEU A 323 13.13 -20.73 -12.59
N LYS A 324 14.23 -20.45 -13.29
CA LYS A 324 15.54 -20.23 -12.65
C LYS A 324 15.49 -18.96 -11.80
N LEU A 325 15.50 -19.13 -10.49
CA LEU A 325 15.38 -18.03 -9.54
C LEU A 325 16.73 -17.32 -9.30
N ILE A 326 16.71 -16.00 -9.43
CA ILE A 326 17.77 -15.11 -8.94
C ILE A 326 17.14 -14.24 -7.85
N LYS A 327 17.62 -14.38 -6.61
CA LYS A 327 17.08 -13.66 -5.45
C LYS A 327 17.63 -12.24 -5.42
N ARG A 328 16.80 -11.27 -5.75
CA ARG A 328 17.15 -9.84 -5.80
C ARG A 328 16.54 -9.08 -4.62
N VAL A 329 17.27 -8.12 -4.07
CA VAL A 329 16.75 -7.23 -3.03
C VAL A 329 17.07 -5.79 -3.40
N TYR A 330 16.07 -4.91 -3.39
CA TYR A 330 16.30 -3.47 -3.36
C TYR A 330 16.36 -3.02 -1.90
N LEU A 331 17.52 -2.56 -1.44
CA LEU A 331 17.74 -2.13 -0.06
C LEU A 331 17.76 -0.61 0.01
N ALA A 332 16.76 -0.04 0.70
CA ALA A 332 16.73 1.35 1.12
C ALA A 332 17.01 1.43 2.62
N SER A 333 17.95 2.30 3.01
CA SER A 333 18.33 2.48 4.41
C SER A 333 18.90 3.86 4.65
N ASP A 334 18.70 4.39 5.84
CA ASP A 334 19.39 5.57 6.38
C ASP A 334 20.72 5.23 7.09
N ASP A 335 21.00 3.94 7.25
CA ASP A 335 22.25 3.40 7.78
C ASP A 335 23.08 2.77 6.64
N PRO A 336 24.18 3.42 6.22
CA PRO A 336 25.06 2.92 5.16
C PRO A 336 25.76 1.60 5.48
N SER A 337 25.87 1.21 6.77
CA SER A 337 26.60 0.00 7.17
C SER A 337 25.86 -1.28 6.76
N VAL A 338 24.53 -1.23 6.70
CA VAL A 338 23.64 -2.36 6.34
C VAL A 338 23.94 -2.92 4.96
N PHE A 339 24.41 -2.09 4.02
CA PHE A 339 24.73 -2.55 2.66
C PHE A 339 25.89 -3.54 2.64
N ASN A 340 26.90 -3.33 3.48
CA ASN A 340 28.04 -4.24 3.60
C ASN A 340 27.63 -5.48 4.40
N GLU A 341 26.88 -5.30 5.50
CA GLU A 341 26.28 -6.39 6.28
C GLU A 341 25.49 -7.35 5.36
N ALA A 342 24.61 -6.81 4.51
CA ALA A 342 23.77 -7.57 3.59
C ALA A 342 24.58 -8.41 2.60
N ARG A 343 25.55 -7.80 1.90
CA ARG A 343 26.38 -8.50 0.91
C ARG A 343 27.26 -9.59 1.56
N THR A 344 27.67 -9.37 2.81
CA THR A 344 28.55 -10.30 3.52
C THR A 344 27.77 -11.49 4.05
N ASN A 345 26.63 -11.24 4.69
CA ASN A 345 25.85 -12.27 5.38
C ASN A 345 24.92 -13.05 4.44
N TYR A 346 24.57 -12.49 3.27
CA TYR A 346 23.65 -13.09 2.31
C TYR A 346 24.23 -13.15 0.89
N PRO A 347 25.35 -13.86 0.66
CA PRO A 347 26.05 -13.88 -0.63
C PRO A 347 25.24 -14.50 -1.79
N ASN A 348 24.19 -15.28 -1.47
CA ASN A 348 23.28 -15.87 -2.45
C ASN A 348 22.22 -14.87 -3.00
N TYR A 349 22.25 -13.63 -2.53
CA TYR A 349 21.33 -12.56 -2.93
C TYR A 349 22.06 -11.46 -3.69
N VAL A 350 21.38 -10.89 -4.68
CA VAL A 350 21.84 -9.69 -5.40
C VAL A 350 21.20 -8.47 -4.76
N PHE A 351 21.99 -7.66 -4.07
CA PHE A 351 21.53 -6.42 -3.43
C PHE A 351 21.74 -5.21 -4.34
N TYR A 352 20.64 -4.51 -4.59
CA TYR A 352 20.58 -3.19 -5.20
C TYR A 352 20.32 -2.12 -4.14
N GLY A 353 20.51 -0.87 -4.52
CA GLY A 353 20.39 0.29 -3.64
C GLY A 353 21.69 1.09 -3.62
N ASP A 354 21.60 2.37 -3.28
CA ASP A 354 22.71 3.30 -3.37
C ASP A 354 23.19 3.68 -1.96
N GLN A 355 24.38 3.19 -1.59
CA GLN A 355 24.99 3.52 -0.30
C GLN A 355 25.27 5.02 -0.16
N ALA A 356 25.46 5.77 -1.26
CA ALA A 356 25.56 7.22 -1.22
C ALA A 356 24.21 7.89 -0.91
N SER A 357 23.10 7.30 -1.37
CA SER A 357 21.75 7.75 -0.99
C SER A 357 21.52 7.58 0.52
N ALA A 358 21.97 6.46 1.11
CA ALA A 358 21.91 6.24 2.55
C ALA A 358 22.69 7.29 3.36
N LYS A 359 23.90 7.65 2.90
CA LYS A 359 24.70 8.72 3.53
C LYS A 359 23.96 10.06 3.51
N SER A 360 23.25 10.39 2.42
CA SER A 360 22.48 11.64 2.30
C SER A 360 21.18 11.67 3.12
N ALA A 361 20.74 10.54 3.67
CA ALA A 361 19.53 10.43 4.50
C ALA A 361 19.82 10.64 6.01
N GLN A 362 21.10 10.67 6.40
CA GLN A 362 21.54 10.95 7.76
C GLN A 362 21.18 12.39 8.19
N LEU A 363 20.99 12.61 9.49
CA LEU A 363 20.45 13.86 10.06
C LEU A 363 21.15 15.12 9.54
N ASP A 364 22.47 15.08 9.41
CA ASP A 364 23.29 16.24 9.03
C ASP A 364 23.14 16.67 7.56
N SER A 365 22.58 15.81 6.70
CA SER A 365 22.43 16.07 5.25
C SER A 365 21.01 15.84 4.72
N ARG A 366 20.06 15.51 5.60
CA ARG A 366 18.70 15.10 5.28
C ARG A 366 17.87 16.18 4.56
N TYR A 367 18.14 17.46 4.84
CA TYR A 367 17.36 18.56 4.29
C TYR A 367 18.13 19.25 3.16
N GLY A 368 17.77 18.88 1.93
CA GLY A 368 18.30 19.46 0.72
C GLY A 368 17.86 18.69 -0.52
N THR A 369 18.00 19.32 -1.68
CA THR A 369 17.48 18.81 -2.96
C THR A 369 18.06 17.43 -3.33
N ASN A 370 19.31 17.13 -2.97
CA ASN A 370 19.91 15.82 -3.24
C ASN A 370 19.32 14.71 -2.36
N SER A 371 19.12 14.97 -1.06
CA SER A 371 18.45 14.02 -0.15
C SER A 371 17.00 13.80 -0.57
N LEU A 372 16.31 14.86 -1.02
CA LEU A 372 14.97 14.76 -1.60
C LEU A 372 14.95 13.83 -2.83
N LYS A 373 15.88 14.01 -3.77
CA LYS A 373 15.99 13.13 -4.95
C LYS A 373 16.24 11.67 -4.54
N ALA A 374 17.11 11.45 -3.55
CA ALA A 374 17.43 10.12 -3.05
C ALA A 374 16.20 9.43 -2.43
N VAL A 375 15.47 10.10 -1.53
CA VAL A 375 14.29 9.50 -0.90
C VAL A 375 13.14 9.28 -1.89
N ILE A 376 12.96 10.16 -2.89
CA ILE A 376 12.01 9.94 -3.99
C ILE A 376 12.38 8.69 -4.78
N LEU A 377 13.67 8.52 -5.08
CA LEU A 377 14.18 7.37 -5.82
C LEU A 377 13.98 6.06 -5.04
N ASP A 378 14.27 6.07 -3.73
CA ASP A 378 14.05 4.91 -2.87
C ASP A 378 12.57 4.53 -2.79
N ILE A 379 11.68 5.49 -2.55
CA ILE A 379 10.22 5.25 -2.56
C ILE A 379 9.79 4.66 -3.91
N HIS A 380 10.30 5.21 -5.01
CA HIS A 380 9.97 4.75 -6.35
C HIS A 380 10.36 3.29 -6.53
N PHE A 381 11.61 2.91 -6.28
CA PHE A 381 12.05 1.52 -6.47
C PHE A 381 11.44 0.55 -5.47
N LEU A 382 11.26 0.95 -4.22
CA LEU A 382 10.50 0.15 -3.25
C LEU A 382 9.08 -0.14 -3.77
N SER A 383 8.37 0.87 -4.27
CA SER A 383 7.01 0.70 -4.81
C SER A 383 6.94 -0.19 -6.07
N LEU A 384 8.05 -0.34 -6.80
CA LEU A 384 8.15 -1.21 -7.97
C LEU A 384 8.47 -2.66 -7.62
N CYS A 385 8.91 -2.95 -6.39
CA CYS A 385 9.21 -4.31 -5.95
C CYS A 385 7.95 -5.18 -5.94
N ASP A 386 8.15 -6.50 -5.99
CA ASP A 386 7.06 -7.48 -6.00
C ASP A 386 6.50 -7.74 -4.59
N TYR A 387 7.31 -7.48 -3.57
CA TYR A 387 7.00 -7.58 -2.15
C TYR A 387 7.82 -6.54 -1.37
N LEU A 388 7.29 -6.05 -0.25
CA LEU A 388 7.97 -5.15 0.67
C LEU A 388 8.18 -5.82 2.03
N VAL A 389 9.36 -5.62 2.63
CA VAL A 389 9.61 -5.95 4.03
C VAL A 389 10.17 -4.71 4.72
N CYS A 390 9.47 -4.21 5.73
CA CYS A 390 9.81 -2.94 6.35
C CYS A 390 9.24 -2.80 7.76
N THR A 391 9.36 -1.60 8.32
CA THR A 391 8.58 -1.15 9.47
C THR A 391 7.52 -0.14 9.02
N PHE A 392 6.25 -0.41 9.32
CA PHE A 392 5.17 0.55 9.08
C PHE A 392 5.15 1.69 10.06
N SER A 393 5.93 1.69 11.14
CA SER A 393 6.23 2.94 11.88
C SER A 393 6.93 3.98 10.99
N SER A 394 7.61 3.57 9.91
CA SER A 394 8.22 4.47 8.93
C SER A 394 7.24 4.93 7.86
N GLN A 395 7.06 6.25 7.77
CA GLN A 395 6.27 6.89 6.71
C GLN A 395 6.78 6.56 5.30
N ILE A 396 8.10 6.37 5.14
CA ILE A 396 8.69 6.05 3.84
C ILE A 396 8.18 4.70 3.33
N CYS A 397 8.08 3.69 4.21
CA CYS A 397 7.54 2.40 3.79
C CYS A 397 6.05 2.49 3.46
N ARG A 398 5.27 3.22 4.28
CA ARG A 398 3.83 3.38 4.02
C ARG A 398 3.55 4.07 2.69
N VAL A 399 4.31 5.13 2.37
CA VAL A 399 4.23 5.78 1.05
C VAL A 399 4.62 4.82 -0.08
N ALA A 400 5.70 4.05 0.06
CA ALA A 400 6.08 3.06 -0.95
C ALA A 400 5.00 1.99 -1.16
N TYR A 401 4.36 1.53 -0.08
CA TYR A 401 3.24 0.60 -0.12
C TYR A 401 2.01 1.20 -0.79
N GLU A 402 1.64 2.45 -0.50
CA GLU A 402 0.52 3.14 -1.14
C GLU A 402 0.76 3.37 -2.64
N VAL A 403 1.98 3.75 -3.02
CA VAL A 403 2.37 3.92 -4.43
C VAL A 403 2.36 2.59 -5.17
N MET A 404 2.73 1.47 -4.52
CA MET A 404 2.63 0.13 -5.11
C MET A 404 1.21 -0.19 -5.58
N GLN A 405 0.19 0.23 -4.82
CA GLN A 405 -1.22 -0.03 -5.14
C GLN A 405 -1.68 0.65 -6.43
N GLN A 406 -0.91 1.58 -7.00
CA GLN A 406 -1.22 2.19 -8.30
C GLN A 406 -1.05 1.19 -9.46
N ARG A 407 -0.11 0.26 -9.33
CA ARG A 407 0.28 -0.69 -10.37
C ARG A 407 -0.27 -2.09 -10.12
N VAL A 408 -0.30 -2.51 -8.86
CA VAL A 408 -0.79 -3.84 -8.47
C VAL A 408 -2.30 -3.80 -8.28
N VAL A 409 -2.99 -4.80 -8.84
CA VAL A 409 -4.45 -4.90 -8.82
C VAL A 409 -5.03 -5.12 -7.42
N ASP A 410 -4.48 -6.09 -6.67
CA ASP A 410 -4.74 -6.30 -5.23
C ASP A 410 -3.39 -6.55 -4.56
N GLY A 411 -2.74 -5.47 -4.12
CA GLY A 411 -1.42 -5.49 -3.51
C GLY A 411 -1.46 -5.52 -1.98
N ALA A 412 -2.63 -5.73 -1.39
CA ALA A 412 -2.85 -5.62 0.05
C ALA A 412 -1.89 -6.51 0.87
N TRP A 413 -1.63 -7.71 0.38
CA TRP A 413 -0.77 -8.73 1.01
C TRP A 413 0.72 -8.60 0.66
N ARG A 414 1.11 -7.71 -0.27
CA ARG A 414 2.48 -7.62 -0.80
C ARG A 414 3.46 -6.87 0.11
N VAL A 415 3.22 -6.92 1.41
CA VAL A 415 4.01 -6.24 2.42
C VAL A 415 4.04 -7.05 3.71
N GLU A 416 5.20 -7.11 4.32
CA GLU A 416 5.41 -7.53 5.69
C GLU A 416 5.93 -6.35 6.51
N SER A 417 5.23 -6.02 7.59
CA SER A 417 5.69 -5.05 8.58
C SER A 417 6.25 -5.78 9.78
N LEU A 418 7.41 -5.35 10.29
CA LEU A 418 8.01 -5.90 11.51
C LEU A 418 7.41 -5.30 12.79
N ASP A 419 6.63 -4.22 12.68
CA ASP A 419 6.08 -3.49 13.81
C ASP A 419 4.59 -3.17 13.62
N ASP A 420 4.24 -1.95 13.22
CA ASP A 420 2.86 -1.47 13.14
C ASP A 420 2.07 -2.20 12.05
N VAL A 421 0.75 -2.27 12.21
CA VAL A 421 -0.16 -2.51 11.08
C VAL A 421 -0.19 -1.28 10.17
N TYR A 422 -0.79 -1.38 8.98
CA TYR A 422 -0.92 -0.20 8.13
C TYR A 422 -1.81 0.86 8.81
N TYR A 423 -1.32 2.11 8.84
CA TYR A 423 -2.06 3.24 9.38
C TYR A 423 -1.70 4.55 8.65
N PHE A 424 -2.56 5.54 8.81
CA PHE A 424 -2.40 6.89 8.34
C PHE A 424 -2.38 7.87 9.51
N GLY A 425 -1.38 8.75 9.57
CA GLY A 425 -1.24 9.70 10.68
C GLY A 425 -2.44 10.65 10.78
N GLY A 426 -3.10 10.71 11.94
CA GLY A 426 -4.29 11.54 12.15
C GLY A 426 -5.61 10.89 11.78
N GLN A 427 -5.62 9.61 11.38
CA GLN A 427 -6.82 8.87 11.03
C GLN A 427 -7.94 8.87 12.10
N ASN A 428 -9.16 8.65 11.64
CA ASN A 428 -10.29 8.19 12.45
C ASN A 428 -10.01 6.80 13.02
N ALA A 429 -10.81 6.38 14.01
CA ALA A 429 -10.64 5.09 14.67
C ALA A 429 -10.58 3.95 13.65
N HIS A 430 -9.55 3.10 13.79
CA HIS A 430 -9.41 1.85 13.06
C HIS A 430 -10.12 0.77 13.86
N ASN A 431 -11.27 0.35 13.34
CA ASN A 431 -12.14 -0.60 14.03
C ASN A 431 -12.21 -1.92 13.26
N GLN A 432 -12.40 -2.98 14.03
CA GLN A 432 -12.64 -4.33 13.56
C GLN A 432 -13.93 -4.85 14.20
N ARG A 433 -14.54 -5.88 13.61
CA ARG A 433 -15.72 -6.56 14.13
C ARG A 433 -15.35 -7.96 14.60
N ALA A 434 -15.76 -8.33 15.80
CA ALA A 434 -15.68 -9.71 16.26
C ALA A 434 -16.63 -10.60 15.44
N VAL A 435 -16.08 -11.59 14.74
CA VAL A 435 -16.87 -12.57 13.98
C VAL A 435 -17.05 -13.89 14.74
N ILE A 436 -16.25 -14.13 15.78
CA ILE A 436 -16.29 -15.29 16.67
C ILE A 436 -16.10 -14.78 18.10
N SER A 437 -16.98 -15.16 19.04
CA SER A 437 -16.81 -14.79 20.45
C SER A 437 -15.50 -15.33 21.03
N HIS A 438 -14.96 -14.61 22.01
CA HIS A 438 -13.79 -15.03 22.76
C HIS A 438 -14.05 -14.86 24.24
N LYS A 439 -13.81 -15.94 24.98
CA LYS A 439 -13.64 -15.88 26.42
C LYS A 439 -12.15 -15.77 26.72
N SER A 440 -11.79 -14.78 27.51
CA SER A 440 -10.44 -14.57 28.03
C SER A 440 -9.89 -15.87 28.65
N ILE A 441 -8.67 -16.24 28.25
CA ILE A 441 -7.95 -17.43 28.72
C ILE A 441 -6.69 -17.02 29.48
N MET A 442 -6.07 -15.91 29.09
CA MET A 442 -4.83 -15.39 29.67
C MET A 442 -5.08 -14.10 30.46
N PRO A 443 -4.28 -13.77 31.49
CA PRO A 443 -4.47 -12.56 32.28
C PRO A 443 -4.45 -11.24 31.48
N ASN A 444 -3.84 -11.26 30.29
CA ASN A 444 -3.63 -10.09 29.45
C ASN A 444 -4.56 -10.04 28.23
N ASP A 445 -5.43 -11.05 28.03
CA ASP A 445 -6.47 -11.02 26.99
C ASP A 445 -7.82 -10.55 27.57
N PHE A 446 -8.78 -10.21 26.71
CA PHE A 446 -10.12 -9.80 27.14
C PHE A 446 -11.22 -10.56 26.40
N SER A 447 -12.36 -10.74 27.06
CA SER A 447 -13.53 -11.37 26.47
C SER A 447 -14.33 -10.39 25.61
N PHE A 448 -14.87 -10.87 24.48
CA PHE A 448 -15.78 -10.14 23.60
C PHE A 448 -16.75 -11.12 22.93
N GLU A 449 -17.91 -10.63 22.52
CA GLU A 449 -18.94 -11.38 21.84
C GLU A 449 -18.92 -11.13 20.33
N ARG A 450 -19.48 -12.09 19.57
CA ARG A 450 -19.69 -11.91 18.13
C ARG A 450 -20.55 -10.67 17.88
N GLY A 451 -20.03 -9.74 17.09
CA GLY A 451 -20.68 -8.49 16.74
C GLY A 451 -20.01 -7.26 17.35
N ASP A 452 -19.27 -7.43 18.45
CA ASP A 452 -18.59 -6.34 19.16
C ASP A 452 -17.59 -5.61 18.26
N ILE A 453 -17.43 -4.31 18.52
CA ILE A 453 -16.53 -3.44 17.77
C ILE A 453 -15.24 -3.28 18.57
N ILE A 454 -14.12 -3.67 17.98
CA ILE A 454 -12.80 -3.63 18.60
C ILE A 454 -12.00 -2.52 17.91
N GLY A 455 -11.56 -1.52 18.67
CA GLY A 455 -10.57 -0.55 18.21
C GLY A 455 -9.18 -1.19 18.26
N THR A 456 -8.57 -1.40 17.10
CA THR A 456 -7.25 -2.04 17.01
C THR A 456 -6.14 -1.03 17.30
N GLU A 457 -5.14 -1.46 18.09
CA GLU A 457 -3.90 -0.72 18.30
C GLU A 457 -2.74 -1.30 17.46
N GLY A 458 -2.77 -2.60 17.16
CA GLY A 458 -1.74 -3.25 16.35
C GLY A 458 -1.79 -4.78 16.43
N ASN A 459 -1.05 -5.44 15.54
CA ASN A 459 -0.87 -6.89 15.51
C ASN A 459 0.55 -7.22 16.01
N HIS A 460 0.68 -8.23 16.87
CA HIS A 460 1.98 -8.64 17.40
C HIS A 460 2.67 -9.70 16.54
N TRP A 461 2.07 -10.07 15.40
CA TRP A 461 2.59 -11.05 14.44
C TRP A 461 2.90 -12.41 15.10
N ASN A 462 2.09 -12.78 16.09
CA ASN A 462 2.18 -14.02 16.86
C ASN A 462 0.80 -14.68 17.08
N GLY A 463 -0.18 -14.34 16.23
CA GLY A 463 -1.57 -14.78 16.34
C GLY A 463 -2.46 -13.95 17.27
N PHE A 464 -1.89 -12.97 17.97
CA PHE A 464 -2.62 -12.02 18.80
C PHE A 464 -2.40 -10.58 18.33
N SER A 465 -3.46 -9.79 18.49
CA SER A 465 -3.46 -8.35 18.30
C SER A 465 -3.77 -7.67 19.64
N LYS A 466 -3.51 -6.37 19.74
CA LYS A 466 -3.83 -5.54 20.89
C LYS A 466 -4.89 -4.51 20.53
N GLY A 467 -5.79 -4.22 21.44
CA GLY A 467 -6.84 -3.24 21.22
C GLY A 467 -7.83 -3.12 22.38
N SER A 468 -8.94 -2.46 22.11
CA SER A 468 -10.00 -2.16 23.08
C SER A 468 -11.38 -2.47 22.51
N ASP A 469 -12.23 -3.16 23.27
CA ASP A 469 -13.64 -3.31 22.96
C ASP A 469 -14.36 -1.98 23.21
N LYS A 470 -14.99 -1.43 22.17
CA LYS A 470 -15.71 -0.14 22.23
C LYS A 470 -17.04 -0.23 22.98
N THR A 471 -17.50 -1.43 23.29
CA THR A 471 -18.78 -1.68 23.95
C THR A 471 -18.64 -1.67 25.47
N ASN A 472 -17.52 -2.15 26.00
CA ASN A 472 -17.29 -2.32 27.44
C ASN A 472 -15.96 -1.74 27.95
N ASP A 473 -15.22 -1.03 27.07
CA ASP A 473 -13.94 -0.37 27.35
C ASP A 473 -12.83 -1.29 27.92
N LYS A 474 -12.96 -2.61 27.75
CA LYS A 474 -11.88 -3.54 28.11
C LYS A 474 -10.80 -3.51 27.04
N SER A 475 -9.55 -3.47 27.51
CA SER A 475 -8.37 -3.43 26.65
C SER A 475 -7.43 -4.58 26.97
N GLY A 476 -6.74 -5.07 25.95
CA GLY A 476 -5.78 -6.16 26.11
C GLY A 476 -5.48 -6.83 24.78
N LEU A 477 -4.97 -8.06 24.87
CA LEU A 477 -4.74 -8.92 23.72
C LEU A 477 -6.05 -9.59 23.28
N TYR A 478 -6.15 -9.89 22.00
CA TYR A 478 -7.20 -10.72 21.44
C TYR A 478 -6.67 -11.56 20.27
N PRO A 479 -7.24 -12.75 20.00
CA PRO A 479 -6.82 -13.57 18.88
C PRO A 479 -7.16 -12.92 17.53
N SER A 480 -6.13 -12.64 16.71
CA SER A 480 -6.26 -11.91 15.44
C SER A 480 -7.19 -12.61 14.43
N TYR A 481 -7.31 -13.93 14.48
CA TYR A 481 -8.14 -14.70 13.53
C TYR A 481 -9.66 -14.59 13.78
N LYS A 482 -10.08 -14.00 14.91
CA LYS A 482 -11.49 -13.87 15.33
C LYS A 482 -12.15 -12.56 14.92
N ILE A 483 -11.41 -11.68 14.26
CA ILE A 483 -11.89 -10.36 13.86
C ILE A 483 -12.00 -10.24 12.34
N GLU A 484 -12.72 -9.22 11.89
CA GLU A 484 -12.79 -8.78 10.50
C GLU A 484 -12.66 -7.26 10.44
N GLU A 485 -11.91 -6.75 9.46
CA GLU A 485 -11.71 -5.32 9.26
C GLU A 485 -13.02 -4.59 8.94
N ILE A 486 -13.28 -3.47 9.61
CA ILE A 486 -14.37 -2.57 9.24
C ILE A 486 -13.78 -1.47 8.37
N VAL A 487 -14.15 -1.47 7.09
CA VAL A 487 -13.74 -0.41 6.16
C VAL A 487 -14.53 0.85 6.48
N ASN A 488 -13.82 1.95 6.79
CA ASN A 488 -14.44 3.25 6.99
C ASN A 488 -14.97 3.76 5.63
N ILE A 489 -16.27 4.00 5.55
CA ILE A 489 -16.93 4.51 4.36
C ILE A 489 -17.56 5.84 4.72
N ALA A 490 -17.33 6.86 3.90
CA ALA A 490 -17.87 8.19 4.14
C ALA A 490 -18.50 8.78 2.89
N LYS A 491 -19.52 9.62 3.10
CA LYS A 491 -20.11 10.43 2.03
C LYS A 491 -19.12 11.49 1.59
N MET A 492 -18.76 11.44 0.31
CA MET A 492 -17.88 12.39 -0.36
C MET A 492 -18.58 12.91 -1.61
N TYR A 493 -18.14 14.05 -2.14
CA TYR A 493 -18.65 14.54 -3.40
C TYR A 493 -18.41 13.51 -4.52
N THR A 494 -19.44 13.22 -5.32
CA THR A 494 -19.45 12.10 -6.28
C THR A 494 -19.07 12.50 -7.70
N TYR A 495 -18.90 13.80 -7.97
CA TYR A 495 -18.51 14.33 -9.28
C TYR A 495 -19.37 13.79 -10.44
N PRO A 496 -20.70 13.98 -10.40
CA PRO A 496 -21.62 13.45 -11.43
C PRO A 496 -21.36 13.99 -12.84
N GLU A 497 -20.59 15.07 -12.96
CA GLU A 497 -20.12 15.65 -14.23
C GLU A 497 -19.10 14.75 -14.94
N VAL A 498 -18.39 13.89 -14.20
CA VAL A 498 -17.41 12.95 -14.75
C VAL A 498 -18.12 11.67 -15.15
N LYS A 499 -18.27 11.46 -16.47
CA LYS A 499 -18.84 10.25 -17.05
C LYS A 499 -17.76 9.49 -17.81
N ILE A 500 -17.37 8.31 -17.31
CA ILE A 500 -16.52 7.37 -18.05
C ILE A 500 -17.41 6.62 -19.02
N LYS A 501 -17.05 6.60 -20.30
CA LYS A 501 -17.71 5.74 -21.29
C LYS A 501 -17.15 4.32 -21.16
N ASP A 502 -17.99 3.30 -21.39
CA ASP A 502 -17.54 1.91 -21.31
C ASP A 502 -16.49 1.55 -22.40
N ASP A 503 -16.49 2.27 -23.53
CA ASP A 503 -15.52 2.09 -24.64
C ASP A 503 -14.09 2.55 -24.29
N ASP A 504 -13.94 3.10 -23.10
CA ASP A 504 -12.78 3.83 -22.62
C ASP A 504 -12.01 3.03 -21.52
N ILE A 505 -12.41 1.78 -21.25
CA ILE A 505 -11.94 0.89 -20.16
C ILE A 505 -11.20 -0.35 -20.69
#